data_AF-A0A2D5ZBX0-F1
#
_entry.id   AF-A0A2D5ZBX0-F1
#
_cell.length_a   1.000
_cell.length_b   1.000
_cell.length_c   1.000
_cell.angle_alpha   90.00
_cell.angle_beta   90.00
_cell.angle_gamma   90.00
#
_symmetry.space_group_name_H-M   'P 1'
#
loop_
_entity.id
_entity.type
_entity.pdbx_description
1 polymer ?
#
loop_
_entity_poly.entity_id
_entity_poly.type
_entity_poly.pdbx_seq_one_letter_code
_entity_poly.pdbx_strand_id
1 'polypeptide(L)'
;MNHTQRMQRALLSLDGLSVGDAFGQQFFAPGTAALIRPRTTPPPVWPYTDDTAMAISIVRMLEANGRIDQDELASRFASEFTGDPGRGYGAGAIRLLQSVARGTPWKEAAYAMFGGEGSMGNGGAMRIAPIGGYFADDLDHVVDQARLSAEVTHAHRDGQAGAIAVAVAAALAARTGDSADPADSTSMFEAVIDRTPDGLTRTNIRQAAVLPASTSMAVVVHTLGNGSGIVAYDTVAFCLWCAFHHLDSFEDALWTCVTAGGDIDTTSAIVGGIVSLAVGRPGIPRAWIRAREDLPISTGGSTLFRKEREP
;
A
#
# COMPACT_ATOMS: atom_id res chain seq x y z
N MET A 1 11.23 11.46 -16.02
CA MET A 1 11.75 12.09 -14.78
C MET A 1 13.16 11.58 -14.47
N ASN A 2 13.96 12.32 -13.70
CA ASN A 2 15.26 11.80 -13.22
C ASN A 2 15.07 10.94 -11.95
N HIS A 3 16.10 10.16 -11.58
CA HIS A 3 16.06 9.25 -10.43
C HIS A 3 15.66 9.95 -9.12
N THR A 4 16.18 11.14 -8.85
CA THR A 4 15.87 11.91 -7.63
C THR A 4 14.39 12.30 -7.56
N GLN A 5 13.80 12.78 -8.66
CA GLN A 5 12.38 13.13 -8.73
C GLN A 5 11.48 11.90 -8.52
N ARG A 6 11.86 10.76 -9.11
CA ARG A 6 11.16 9.48 -8.91
C ARG A 6 11.24 9.03 -7.44
N MET A 7 12.41 9.17 -6.80
CA MET A 7 12.57 8.87 -5.38
C MET A 7 11.74 9.78 -4.48
N GLN A 8 11.56 11.06 -4.81
CA GLN A 8 10.69 11.96 -4.05
C GLN A 8 9.24 11.46 -4.01
N ARG A 9 8.72 10.95 -5.14
CA ARG A 9 7.39 10.34 -5.21
C ARG A 9 7.31 9.03 -4.42
N ALA A 10 8.32 8.17 -4.55
CA ALA A 10 8.38 6.92 -3.78
C ALA A 10 8.37 7.19 -2.27
N LEU A 11 9.15 8.16 -1.81
CA LEU A 11 9.22 8.56 -0.39
C LEU A 11 7.92 9.22 0.09
N LEU A 12 7.29 10.06 -0.74
CA LEU A 12 5.98 10.63 -0.42
C LEU A 12 4.91 9.53 -0.26
N SER A 13 4.86 8.58 -1.18
CA SER A 13 3.97 7.42 -1.10
C SER A 13 4.26 6.57 0.14
N LEU A 14 5.54 6.33 0.45
CA LEU A 14 5.93 5.61 1.67
C LEU A 14 5.48 6.33 2.94
N ASP A 15 5.58 7.66 2.99
CA ASP A 15 5.11 8.44 4.13
C ASP A 15 3.59 8.32 4.31
N GLY A 16 2.81 8.39 3.23
CA GLY A 16 1.37 8.17 3.28
C GLY A 16 1.00 6.74 3.69
N LEU A 17 1.64 5.75 3.07
CA LEU A 17 1.45 4.33 3.35
C LEU A 17 1.70 4.03 4.82
N SER A 18 2.83 4.48 5.35
CA SER A 18 3.22 4.16 6.73
C SER A 18 2.45 4.93 7.80
N VAL A 19 1.94 6.13 7.47
CA VAL A 19 0.95 6.78 8.34
C VAL A 19 -0.37 6.00 8.31
N GLY A 20 -0.81 5.55 7.13
CA GLY A 20 -2.01 4.75 6.96
C GLY A 20 -1.98 3.44 7.74
N ASP A 21 -0.93 2.64 7.53
CA ASP A 21 -0.62 1.42 8.29
C ASP A 21 -0.71 1.69 9.80
N ALA A 22 0.17 2.56 10.32
CA ALA A 22 0.29 2.75 11.75
C ALA A 22 -0.99 3.28 12.38
N PHE A 23 -1.72 4.17 11.68
CA PHE A 23 -3.02 4.66 12.11
C PHE A 23 -4.07 3.55 12.13
N GLY A 24 -4.18 2.77 11.05
CA GLY A 24 -5.14 1.68 10.92
C GLY A 24 -4.94 0.60 11.98
N GLN A 25 -3.68 0.24 12.25
CA GLN A 25 -3.30 -0.75 13.27
C GLN A 25 -3.80 -0.40 14.67
N GLN A 26 -4.01 0.89 14.97
CA GLN A 26 -4.51 1.29 16.29
C GLN A 26 -5.95 0.82 16.55
N PHE A 27 -6.75 0.60 15.50
CA PHE A 27 -8.18 0.31 15.63
C PHE A 27 -8.51 -1.17 15.90
N PHE A 28 -7.49 -2.01 16.07
CA PHE A 28 -7.66 -3.37 16.61
C PHE A 28 -7.62 -3.40 18.15
N ALA A 29 -7.16 -2.33 18.80
CA ALA A 29 -7.03 -2.29 20.25
C ALA A 29 -8.40 -2.12 20.95
N PRO A 30 -8.62 -2.74 22.12
CA PRO A 30 -9.87 -2.58 22.87
C PRO A 30 -10.21 -1.11 23.15
N GLY A 31 -11.49 -0.74 22.96
CA GLY A 31 -12.01 0.59 23.26
C GLY A 31 -11.85 1.64 22.14
N THR A 32 -11.08 1.35 21.10
CA THR A 32 -10.85 2.28 19.98
C THR A 32 -12.08 2.48 19.08
N ALA A 33 -13.04 1.55 19.11
CA ALA A 33 -14.32 1.71 18.41
C ALA A 33 -15.08 2.99 18.83
N ALA A 34 -14.94 3.44 20.08
CA ALA A 34 -15.55 4.67 20.57
C ALA A 34 -14.96 5.94 19.94
N LEU A 35 -13.78 5.84 19.34
CA LEU A 35 -13.06 6.95 18.70
C LEU A 35 -13.49 7.17 17.24
N ILE A 36 -14.10 6.16 16.60
CA ILE A 36 -14.43 6.18 15.16
C ILE A 36 -15.47 7.25 14.84
N ARG A 37 -16.63 7.22 15.53
CA ARG A 37 -17.72 8.18 15.27
C ARG A 37 -17.32 9.65 15.49
N PRO A 38 -16.61 10.03 16.57
CA PRO A 38 -16.14 11.40 16.73
C PRO A 38 -14.88 11.73 15.92
N ARG A 39 -14.29 10.75 15.20
CA ARG A 39 -13.01 10.89 14.48
C ARG A 39 -11.87 11.38 15.37
N THR A 40 -11.77 10.82 16.57
CA THR A 40 -10.69 11.13 17.50
C THR A 40 -9.50 10.21 17.24
N THR A 41 -8.31 10.76 17.05
CA THR A 41 -7.12 9.94 16.81
C THR A 41 -6.65 9.25 18.11
N PRO A 42 -6.18 7.99 18.06
CA PRO A 42 -5.56 7.31 19.21
C PRO A 42 -4.32 8.06 19.73
N PRO A 43 -3.96 7.91 21.01
CA PRO A 43 -2.74 8.55 21.54
C PRO A 43 -1.48 7.99 20.84
N PRO A 44 -0.44 8.82 20.63
CA PRO A 44 0.86 8.34 20.14
C PRO A 44 1.56 7.48 21.20
N VAL A 45 2.53 6.63 20.85
CA VAL A 45 3.11 6.41 19.50
C VAL A 45 2.36 5.29 18.77
N TRP A 46 2.15 5.44 17.46
CA TRP A 46 1.55 4.45 16.57
C TRP A 46 2.65 3.62 15.90
N PRO A 47 2.85 2.34 16.30
CA PRO A 47 3.77 1.45 15.60
C PRO A 47 3.21 1.08 14.21
N TYR A 48 4.10 0.94 13.23
CA TYR A 48 3.77 0.39 11.91
C TYR A 48 3.94 -1.14 11.88
N THR A 49 3.30 -1.81 10.92
CA THR A 49 3.27 -3.27 10.76
C THR A 49 4.18 -3.77 9.62
N ASP A 50 3.97 -5.01 9.17
CA ASP A 50 4.69 -5.58 8.04
C ASP A 50 4.43 -4.84 6.72
N ASP A 51 3.30 -4.17 6.58
CA ASP A 51 2.97 -3.30 5.44
C ASP A 51 4.08 -2.27 5.17
N THR A 52 4.39 -1.46 6.19
CA THR A 52 5.47 -0.48 6.13
C THR A 52 6.84 -1.13 6.06
N ALA A 53 7.09 -2.19 6.85
CA ALA A 53 8.39 -2.85 6.87
C ALA A 53 8.78 -3.38 5.48
N MET A 54 7.83 -3.99 4.77
CA MET A 54 8.03 -4.45 3.40
C MET A 54 8.07 -3.28 2.40
N ALA A 55 7.28 -2.22 2.59
CA ALA A 55 7.34 -1.04 1.73
C ALA A 55 8.71 -0.32 1.80
N ILE A 56 9.32 -0.23 2.99
CA ILE A 56 10.68 0.31 3.17
C ILE A 56 11.70 -0.49 2.34
N SER A 57 11.58 -1.81 2.32
CA SER A 57 12.46 -2.67 1.53
C SER A 57 12.34 -2.40 0.02
N ILE A 58 11.12 -2.12 -0.47
CA ILE A 58 10.89 -1.69 -1.85
C ILE A 58 11.56 -0.33 -2.12
N VAL A 59 11.40 0.65 -1.23
CA VAL A 59 12.00 1.98 -1.42
C VAL A 59 13.54 1.88 -1.43
N ARG A 60 14.14 1.09 -0.55
CA ARG A 60 15.60 0.82 -0.55
C ARG A 60 16.06 0.17 -1.86
N MET A 61 15.26 -0.74 -2.42
CA MET A 61 15.54 -1.36 -3.73
C MET A 61 15.53 -0.32 -4.86
N LEU A 62 14.52 0.55 -4.88
CA LEU A 62 14.40 1.61 -5.88
C LEU A 62 15.53 2.64 -5.76
N GLU A 63 15.92 2.99 -4.54
CA GLU A 63 17.04 3.90 -4.27
C GLU A 63 18.37 3.32 -4.78
N ALA A 64 18.66 2.06 -4.47
CA ALA A 64 19.92 1.42 -4.85
C ALA A 64 20.00 1.14 -6.36
N ASN A 65 18.92 0.61 -6.94
CA ASN A 65 18.97 -0.03 -8.26
C ASN A 65 18.13 0.68 -9.33
N GLY A 66 17.24 1.60 -8.93
CA GLY A 66 16.29 2.25 -9.84
C GLY A 66 15.28 1.30 -10.48
N ARG A 67 15.19 0.06 -9.99
CA ARG A 67 14.32 -1.04 -10.45
C ARG A 67 14.23 -2.13 -9.37
N ILE A 68 13.28 -3.03 -9.55
CA ILE A 68 13.13 -4.24 -8.75
C ILE A 68 14.08 -5.33 -9.29
N ASP A 69 14.92 -5.84 -8.40
CA ASP A 69 15.64 -7.10 -8.57
C ASP A 69 14.99 -8.13 -7.65
N GLN A 70 14.47 -9.23 -8.20
CA GLN A 70 13.66 -10.19 -7.45
C GLN A 70 14.50 -10.98 -6.44
N ASP A 71 15.72 -11.35 -6.79
CA ASP A 71 16.59 -12.14 -5.91
C ASP A 71 17.05 -11.29 -4.73
N GLU A 72 17.47 -10.04 -5.00
CA GLU A 72 17.85 -9.11 -3.94
C GLU A 72 16.65 -8.72 -3.07
N LEU A 73 15.47 -8.47 -3.67
CA LEU A 73 14.27 -8.10 -2.92
C LEU A 73 13.79 -9.25 -2.01
N ALA A 74 13.79 -10.49 -2.49
CA ALA A 74 13.43 -11.65 -1.68
C ALA A 74 14.40 -11.84 -0.51
N SER A 75 15.70 -11.71 -0.76
CA SER A 75 16.74 -11.78 0.27
C SER A 75 16.55 -10.66 1.32
N ARG A 76 16.27 -9.44 0.86
CA ARG A 76 16.00 -8.30 1.74
C ARG A 76 14.77 -8.53 2.61
N PHE A 77 13.64 -8.95 2.05
CA PHE A 77 12.45 -9.25 2.85
C PHE A 77 12.73 -10.31 3.91
N ALA A 78 13.47 -11.38 3.58
CA ALA A 78 13.84 -12.42 4.53
C ALA A 78 14.76 -11.91 5.64
N SER A 79 15.73 -11.04 5.30
CA SER A 79 16.65 -10.42 6.26
C SER A 79 15.92 -9.47 7.21
N GLU A 80 15.07 -8.58 6.70
CA GLU A 80 14.32 -7.61 7.52
C GLU A 80 13.32 -8.34 8.43
N PHE A 81 12.62 -9.37 7.92
CA PHE A 81 11.77 -10.23 8.73
C PHE A 81 12.56 -10.93 9.85
N THR A 82 13.76 -11.41 9.58
CA THR A 82 14.59 -12.07 10.60
C THR A 82 15.04 -11.09 11.67
N GLY A 83 15.28 -9.82 11.31
CA GLY A 83 15.65 -8.75 12.24
C GLY A 83 14.50 -8.30 13.14
N ASP A 84 13.26 -8.31 12.63
CA ASP A 84 12.06 -7.90 13.36
C ASP A 84 10.82 -8.73 12.96
N PRO A 85 10.70 -9.98 13.44
CA PRO A 85 9.63 -10.89 13.05
C PRO A 85 8.27 -10.53 13.67
N GLY A 86 8.24 -9.61 14.64
CA GLY A 86 7.05 -9.24 15.41
C GLY A 86 6.14 -8.21 14.75
N ARG A 87 6.36 -7.89 13.47
CA ARG A 87 5.69 -6.78 12.78
C ARG A 87 4.26 -7.02 12.31
N GLY A 88 3.73 -8.24 12.43
CA GLY A 88 2.34 -8.54 12.02
C GLY A 88 2.21 -9.53 10.87
N TYR A 89 3.33 -9.98 10.29
CA TYR A 89 3.35 -10.89 9.15
C TYR A 89 2.36 -12.06 9.26
N GLY A 90 1.54 -12.26 8.23
CA GLY A 90 0.67 -13.42 8.12
C GLY A 90 1.43 -14.76 8.14
N ALA A 91 0.79 -15.83 8.61
CA ALA A 91 1.43 -17.14 8.80
C ALA A 91 2.07 -17.70 7.52
N GLY A 92 1.47 -17.44 6.34
CA GLY A 92 2.04 -17.82 5.05
C GLY A 92 3.34 -17.06 4.74
N ALA A 93 3.35 -15.74 4.97
CA ALA A 93 4.51 -14.89 4.77
C ALA A 93 5.65 -15.30 5.71
N ILE A 94 5.36 -15.55 7.00
CA ILE A 94 6.36 -16.05 7.97
C ILE A 94 7.03 -17.32 7.45
N ARG A 95 6.26 -18.33 7.00
CA ARG A 95 6.83 -19.58 6.49
C ARG A 95 7.71 -19.37 5.27
N LEU A 96 7.26 -18.53 4.32
CA LEU A 96 8.02 -18.21 3.12
C LEU A 96 9.34 -17.50 3.46
N LEU A 97 9.28 -16.42 4.24
CA LEU A 97 10.44 -15.59 4.57
C LEU A 97 11.46 -16.37 5.40
N GLN A 98 11.01 -17.22 6.33
CA GLN A 98 11.88 -18.15 7.04
C GLN A 98 12.54 -19.18 6.12
N SER A 99 11.84 -19.67 5.10
CA SER A 99 12.40 -20.61 4.12
C SER A 99 13.49 -19.94 3.29
N VAL A 100 13.23 -18.74 2.79
CA VAL A 100 14.20 -17.94 2.03
C VAL A 100 15.40 -17.57 2.90
N ALA A 101 15.20 -17.20 4.16
CA ALA A 101 16.28 -16.92 5.11
C ALA A 101 17.20 -18.13 5.35
N ARG A 102 16.68 -19.36 5.20
CA ARG A 102 17.45 -20.61 5.28
C ARG A 102 18.10 -21.04 3.96
N GLY A 103 17.98 -20.23 2.90
CA GLY A 103 18.62 -20.47 1.61
C GLY A 103 17.74 -21.19 0.58
N THR A 104 16.46 -21.40 0.84
CA THR A 104 15.54 -21.90 -0.19
C THR A 104 15.37 -20.83 -1.28
N PRO A 105 15.52 -21.16 -2.57
CA PRO A 105 15.24 -20.22 -3.65
C PRO A 105 13.82 -19.67 -3.55
N TRP A 106 13.65 -18.34 -3.65
CA TRP A 106 12.34 -17.71 -3.43
C TRP A 106 11.27 -18.24 -4.38
N LYS A 107 11.65 -18.60 -5.62
CA LYS A 107 10.72 -19.21 -6.61
C LYS A 107 10.14 -20.50 -6.07
N GLU A 108 10.98 -21.38 -5.54
CA GLU A 108 10.51 -22.63 -4.94
C GLU A 108 9.61 -22.36 -3.73
N ALA A 109 10.01 -21.45 -2.84
CA ALA A 109 9.24 -21.11 -1.65
C ALA A 109 7.87 -20.48 -1.97
N ALA A 110 7.82 -19.51 -2.89
CA ALA A 110 6.61 -18.79 -3.26
C ALA A 110 5.63 -19.64 -4.06
N TYR A 111 6.13 -20.40 -5.05
CA TYR A 111 5.28 -21.26 -5.88
C TYR A 111 4.80 -22.50 -5.14
N ALA A 112 5.52 -23.01 -4.14
CA ALA A 112 5.06 -24.15 -3.34
C ALA A 112 3.90 -23.81 -2.38
N MET A 113 3.61 -22.53 -2.15
CA MET A 113 2.51 -22.13 -1.26
C MET A 113 1.15 -22.58 -1.81
N PHE A 114 0.21 -22.84 -0.90
CA PHE A 114 -1.19 -23.17 -1.23
C PHE A 114 -1.34 -24.29 -2.26
N GLY A 115 -0.55 -25.37 -2.11
CA GLY A 115 -0.64 -26.54 -2.99
C GLY A 115 -0.04 -26.34 -4.38
N GLY A 116 0.81 -25.32 -4.59
CA GLY A 116 1.44 -25.05 -5.87
C GLY A 116 0.90 -23.82 -6.61
N GLU A 117 -0.18 -23.21 -6.09
CA GLU A 117 -0.86 -22.09 -6.73
C GLU A 117 -0.23 -20.73 -6.38
N GLY A 118 0.51 -20.65 -5.26
CA GLY A 118 1.01 -19.41 -4.71
C GLY A 118 -0.02 -18.63 -3.89
N SER A 119 0.42 -17.56 -3.21
CA SER A 119 -0.46 -16.74 -2.37
C SER A 119 -1.33 -15.78 -3.19
N MET A 120 -2.65 -15.81 -2.98
CA MET A 120 -3.62 -14.80 -3.42
C MET A 120 -3.72 -13.59 -2.47
N GLY A 121 -2.92 -13.57 -1.39
CA GLY A 121 -2.96 -12.57 -0.34
C GLY A 121 -2.82 -11.14 -0.82
N ASN A 122 -3.30 -10.19 -0.01
CA ASN A 122 -3.15 -8.75 -0.26
C ASN A 122 -1.74 -8.22 0.06
N GLY A 123 -0.85 -9.03 0.66
CA GLY A 123 0.48 -8.60 1.07
C GLY A 123 1.42 -8.20 -0.07
N GLY A 124 1.10 -8.54 -1.33
CA GLY A 124 1.75 -7.96 -2.51
C GLY A 124 1.32 -6.51 -2.74
N ALA A 125 0.03 -6.23 -2.56
CA ALA A 125 -0.58 -4.93 -2.78
C ALA A 125 -0.28 -3.92 -1.67
N MET A 126 -0.22 -4.38 -0.42
CA MET A 126 -0.04 -3.52 0.76
C MET A 126 1.23 -2.65 0.73
N ARG A 127 2.27 -3.13 0.04
CA ARG A 127 3.61 -2.52 0.01
C ARG A 127 3.95 -1.78 -1.29
N ILE A 128 3.06 -1.80 -2.29
CA ILE A 128 3.43 -1.57 -3.69
C ILE A 128 3.32 -0.12 -4.16
N ALA A 129 2.57 0.72 -3.45
CA ALA A 129 2.30 2.11 -3.86
C ALA A 129 3.57 2.94 -4.18
N PRO A 130 4.70 2.78 -3.45
CA PRO A 130 5.95 3.47 -3.80
C PRO A 130 6.49 3.15 -5.20
N ILE A 131 6.26 1.94 -5.74
CA ILE A 131 6.61 1.60 -7.13
C ILE A 131 5.79 2.45 -8.11
N GLY A 132 4.50 2.59 -7.85
CA GLY A 132 3.60 3.44 -8.64
C GLY A 132 4.05 4.90 -8.64
N GLY A 133 4.38 5.44 -7.48
CA GLY A 133 4.94 6.80 -7.37
C GLY A 133 6.27 6.96 -8.12
N TYR A 134 7.18 5.99 -7.99
CA TYR A 134 8.50 6.04 -8.62
C TYR A 134 8.44 6.01 -10.15
N PHE A 135 7.67 5.08 -10.72
CA PHE A 135 7.54 4.92 -12.17
C PHE A 135 6.32 5.64 -12.75
N ALA A 136 5.81 6.64 -12.05
CA ALA A 136 4.59 7.35 -12.45
C ALA A 136 4.68 7.95 -13.86
N ASP A 137 5.86 8.16 -14.46
CA ASP A 137 6.01 8.61 -15.86
C ASP A 137 5.75 7.52 -16.92
N ASP A 138 5.69 6.24 -16.56
CA ASP A 138 5.50 5.12 -17.48
C ASP A 138 4.64 4.02 -16.84
N LEU A 139 3.34 3.97 -17.19
CA LEU A 139 2.40 3.01 -16.60
C LEU A 139 2.69 1.56 -16.98
N ASP A 140 3.29 1.30 -18.14
CA ASP A 140 3.59 -0.07 -18.55
C ASP A 140 4.80 -0.57 -17.75
N HIS A 141 5.77 0.30 -17.49
CA HIS A 141 6.86 0.00 -16.57
C HIS A 141 6.38 -0.18 -15.12
N VAL A 142 5.35 0.56 -14.66
CA VAL A 142 4.70 0.33 -13.36
C VAL A 142 4.17 -1.10 -13.27
N VAL A 143 3.46 -1.57 -14.30
CA VAL A 143 2.92 -2.94 -14.35
C VAL A 143 4.03 -3.98 -14.22
N ASP A 144 5.10 -3.83 -14.99
CA ASP A 144 6.23 -4.76 -14.97
C ASP A 144 6.90 -4.82 -13.59
N GLN A 145 7.23 -3.66 -13.02
CA GLN A 145 7.92 -3.58 -11.73
C GLN A 145 7.04 -4.04 -10.57
N ALA A 146 5.74 -3.75 -10.62
CA ALA A 146 4.77 -4.23 -9.63
C ALA A 146 4.65 -5.76 -9.66
N ARG A 147 4.56 -6.35 -10.85
CA ARG A 147 4.53 -7.82 -11.02
C ARG A 147 5.78 -8.47 -10.44
N LEU A 148 6.97 -7.97 -10.80
CA LEU A 148 8.25 -8.50 -10.30
C LEU A 148 8.33 -8.45 -8.76
N SER A 149 7.89 -7.35 -8.16
CA SER A 149 7.88 -7.16 -6.70
C SER A 149 6.84 -8.02 -5.98
N ALA A 150 5.69 -8.29 -6.59
CA ALA A 150 4.66 -9.14 -6.01
C ALA A 150 5.06 -10.62 -6.04
N GLU A 151 5.59 -11.09 -7.17
CA GLU A 151 5.88 -12.50 -7.45
C GLU A 151 6.78 -13.17 -6.40
N VAL A 152 7.69 -12.42 -5.78
CA VAL A 152 8.63 -12.95 -4.79
C VAL A 152 7.98 -13.46 -3.50
N THR A 153 6.73 -13.06 -3.22
CA THR A 153 5.94 -13.60 -2.09
C THR A 153 4.53 -14.04 -2.48
N HIS A 154 4.00 -13.55 -3.60
CA HIS A 154 2.65 -13.78 -4.10
C HIS A 154 2.73 -14.27 -5.54
N ALA A 155 3.06 -15.56 -5.71
CA ALA A 155 3.19 -16.17 -7.04
C ALA A 155 1.84 -16.37 -7.75
N HIS A 156 0.71 -16.32 -7.04
CA HIS A 156 -0.60 -16.44 -7.64
C HIS A 156 -0.94 -15.21 -8.48
N ARG A 157 -1.51 -15.42 -9.68
CA ARG A 157 -1.87 -14.34 -10.62
C ARG A 157 -2.78 -13.27 -10.01
N ASP A 158 -3.76 -13.66 -9.21
CA ASP A 158 -4.69 -12.73 -8.56
C ASP A 158 -4.00 -11.86 -7.49
N GLY A 159 -3.04 -12.43 -6.73
CA GLY A 159 -2.22 -11.66 -5.79
C GLY A 159 -1.34 -10.63 -6.51
N GLN A 160 -0.76 -11.02 -7.65
CA GLN A 160 -0.03 -10.10 -8.53
C GLN A 160 -0.94 -9.03 -9.14
N ALA A 161 -2.16 -9.41 -9.53
CA ALA A 161 -3.14 -8.48 -10.09
C ALA A 161 -3.50 -7.37 -9.10
N GLY A 162 -3.67 -7.70 -7.83
CA GLY A 162 -3.88 -6.71 -6.77
C GLY A 162 -2.73 -5.72 -6.64
N ALA A 163 -1.48 -6.21 -6.66
CA ALA A 163 -0.30 -5.35 -6.59
C ALA A 163 -0.18 -4.43 -7.81
N ILE A 164 -0.42 -4.96 -9.02
CA ILE A 164 -0.43 -4.17 -10.25
C ILE A 164 -1.50 -3.08 -10.19
N ALA A 165 -2.72 -3.41 -9.78
CA ALA A 165 -3.82 -2.46 -9.70
C ALA A 165 -3.53 -1.29 -8.75
N VAL A 166 -3.01 -1.57 -7.55
CA VAL A 166 -2.62 -0.55 -6.57
C VAL A 166 -1.46 0.31 -7.09
N ALA A 167 -0.45 -0.30 -7.72
CA ALA A 167 0.69 0.45 -8.26
C ALA A 167 0.26 1.39 -9.40
N VAL A 168 -0.61 0.94 -10.31
CA VAL A 168 -1.17 1.79 -11.38
C VAL A 168 -2.02 2.91 -10.78
N ALA A 169 -2.84 2.64 -9.77
CA ALA A 169 -3.62 3.66 -9.09
C ALA A 169 -2.75 4.73 -8.42
N ALA A 170 -1.67 4.33 -7.74
CA ALA A 170 -0.68 5.23 -7.16
C ALA A 170 0.01 6.09 -8.23
N ALA A 171 0.39 5.50 -9.38
CA ALA A 171 0.96 6.23 -10.49
C ALA A 171 0.00 7.28 -11.08
N LEU A 172 -1.29 6.96 -11.19
CA LEU A 172 -2.32 7.89 -11.64
C LEU A 172 -2.53 9.03 -10.64
N ALA A 173 -2.59 8.73 -9.34
CA ALA A 173 -2.69 9.75 -8.28
C ALA A 173 -1.48 10.71 -8.28
N ALA A 174 -0.28 10.20 -8.56
CA ALA A 174 0.90 11.05 -8.73
C ALA A 174 0.79 11.99 -9.93
N ARG A 175 0.14 11.57 -11.02
CA ARG A 175 -0.10 12.39 -12.22
C ARG A 175 -1.19 13.44 -12.00
N THR A 176 -2.22 13.15 -11.19
CA THR A 176 -3.25 14.14 -10.86
C THR A 176 -2.67 15.29 -10.05
N GLY A 177 -1.74 15.01 -9.13
CA GLY A 177 -1.02 16.06 -8.38
C GLY A 177 -0.16 16.98 -9.26
N ASP A 178 0.21 16.55 -10.47
CA ASP A 178 0.93 17.36 -11.45
C ASP A 178 0.00 18.18 -12.37
N SER A 179 -1.30 17.85 -12.42
CA SER A 179 -2.27 18.42 -13.35
C SER A 179 -3.09 19.53 -12.70
N ALA A 180 -3.50 20.52 -13.50
CA ALA A 180 -4.50 21.51 -13.09
C ALA A 180 -5.94 21.00 -13.24
N ASP A 181 -6.13 19.91 -14.01
CA ASP A 181 -7.44 19.33 -14.26
C ASP A 181 -7.88 18.45 -13.09
N PRO A 182 -9.16 18.50 -12.68
CA PRO A 182 -9.71 17.61 -11.68
C PRO A 182 -9.50 16.14 -12.08
N ALA A 183 -9.20 15.29 -11.10
CA ALA A 183 -9.12 13.86 -11.30
C ALA A 183 -10.48 13.31 -11.77
N ASP A 184 -10.51 12.62 -12.90
CA ASP A 184 -11.68 11.86 -13.33
C ASP A 184 -11.54 10.41 -12.88
N SER A 185 -12.29 10.05 -11.83
CA SER A 185 -12.29 8.71 -11.27
C SER A 185 -12.70 7.65 -12.31
N THR A 186 -13.54 7.99 -13.29
CA THR A 186 -13.98 7.05 -14.35
C THR A 186 -12.79 6.63 -15.22
N SER A 187 -12.10 7.60 -15.80
CA SER A 187 -10.89 7.36 -16.60
C SER A 187 -9.78 6.65 -15.79
N MET A 188 -9.65 6.96 -14.49
CA MET A 188 -8.69 6.28 -13.62
C MET A 188 -9.04 4.80 -13.41
N PHE A 189 -10.31 4.48 -13.16
CA PHE A 189 -10.77 3.09 -13.05
C PHE A 189 -10.55 2.33 -14.36
N GLU A 190 -10.89 2.91 -15.51
CA GLU A 190 -10.64 2.30 -16.82
C GLU A 190 -9.15 1.97 -17.01
N ALA A 191 -8.26 2.93 -16.73
CA ALA A 191 -6.82 2.73 -16.85
C ALA A 191 -6.27 1.63 -15.93
N VAL A 192 -6.81 1.50 -14.71
CA VAL A 192 -6.46 0.41 -13.78
C VAL A 192 -7.03 -0.92 -14.27
N ILE A 193 -8.31 -0.97 -14.66
CA ILE A 193 -8.97 -2.17 -15.14
C ILE A 193 -8.24 -2.72 -16.37
N ASP A 194 -7.83 -1.88 -17.31
CA ASP A 194 -7.14 -2.28 -18.54
C ASP A 194 -5.78 -2.94 -18.27
N ARG A 195 -5.10 -2.53 -17.20
CA ARG A 195 -3.76 -3.03 -16.82
C ARG A 195 -3.78 -4.14 -15.78
N THR A 196 -4.92 -4.39 -15.15
CA THR A 196 -5.06 -5.45 -14.17
C THR A 196 -5.30 -6.79 -14.89
N PRO A 197 -4.49 -7.84 -14.63
CA PRO A 197 -4.73 -9.18 -15.17
C PRO A 197 -6.14 -9.71 -14.88
N ASP A 198 -6.68 -10.54 -15.76
CA ASP A 198 -7.98 -11.19 -15.54
C ASP A 198 -7.98 -12.05 -14.27
N GLY A 199 -9.08 -11.97 -13.51
CA GLY A 199 -9.23 -12.63 -12.23
C GLY A 199 -10.37 -12.06 -11.39
N LEU A 200 -10.47 -12.53 -10.15
CA LEU A 200 -11.43 -12.03 -9.17
C LEU A 200 -11.13 -10.58 -8.80
N THR A 201 -9.85 -10.23 -8.65
CA THR A 201 -9.45 -8.85 -8.35
C THR A 201 -9.95 -7.88 -9.43
N ARG A 202 -9.68 -8.15 -10.72
CA ARG A 202 -10.17 -7.30 -11.83
C ARG A 202 -11.69 -7.21 -11.86
N THR A 203 -12.38 -8.30 -11.56
CA THR A 203 -13.85 -8.35 -11.51
C THR A 203 -14.41 -7.43 -10.43
N ASN A 204 -13.85 -7.47 -9.22
CA ASN A 204 -14.29 -6.62 -8.12
C ASN A 204 -13.92 -5.14 -8.35
N ILE A 205 -12.81 -4.85 -9.03
CA ILE A 205 -12.47 -3.47 -9.44
C ILE A 205 -13.51 -2.91 -10.41
N ARG A 206 -14.06 -3.73 -11.33
CA ARG A 206 -15.16 -3.29 -12.21
C ARG A 206 -16.43 -2.94 -11.42
N GLN A 207 -16.69 -3.62 -10.31
CA GLN A 207 -17.80 -3.27 -9.42
C GLN A 207 -17.52 -1.95 -8.69
N ALA A 208 -16.28 -1.75 -8.20
CA ALA A 208 -15.86 -0.50 -7.58
C ALA A 208 -16.05 0.72 -8.51
N ALA A 209 -15.73 0.56 -9.80
CA ALA A 209 -15.83 1.62 -10.79
C ALA A 209 -17.24 2.19 -10.99
N VAL A 210 -18.28 1.41 -10.70
CA VAL A 210 -19.69 1.82 -10.89
C VAL A 210 -20.39 2.15 -9.57
N LEU A 211 -19.71 2.04 -8.43
CA LEU A 211 -20.29 2.36 -7.12
C LEU A 211 -20.10 3.85 -6.79
N PRO A 212 -21.19 4.63 -6.62
CA PRO A 212 -21.10 6.04 -6.26
C PRO A 212 -20.46 6.27 -4.89
N ALA A 213 -19.80 7.41 -4.70
CA ALA A 213 -19.26 7.85 -3.41
C ALA A 213 -20.32 7.93 -2.29
N SER A 214 -21.58 8.19 -2.66
CA SER A 214 -22.71 8.26 -1.72
C SER A 214 -23.23 6.89 -1.25
N THR A 215 -22.64 5.79 -1.70
CA THR A 215 -23.06 4.44 -1.32
C THR A 215 -22.80 4.21 0.17
N SER A 216 -23.75 3.58 0.87
CA SER A 216 -23.57 3.29 2.29
C SER A 216 -22.42 2.30 2.50
N MET A 217 -21.65 2.50 3.58
CA MET A 217 -20.48 1.67 3.86
C MET A 217 -20.82 0.18 3.96
N ALA A 218 -22.00 -0.17 4.50
CA ALA A 218 -22.45 -1.55 4.57
C ALA A 218 -22.59 -2.21 3.17
N VAL A 219 -23.07 -1.47 2.17
CA VAL A 219 -23.19 -1.97 0.79
C VAL A 219 -21.82 -2.02 0.12
N VAL A 220 -20.96 -1.02 0.37
CA VAL A 220 -19.58 -1.02 -0.13
C VAL A 220 -18.82 -2.25 0.36
N VAL A 221 -18.80 -2.49 1.67
CA VAL A 221 -18.12 -3.65 2.28
C VAL A 221 -18.72 -4.97 1.78
N HIS A 222 -20.04 -5.06 1.67
CA HIS A 222 -20.69 -6.27 1.14
C HIS A 222 -20.30 -6.56 -0.31
N THR A 223 -20.12 -5.53 -1.13
CA THR A 223 -19.88 -5.68 -2.57
C THR A 223 -18.40 -5.86 -2.88
N LEU A 224 -17.53 -5.06 -2.24
CA LEU A 224 -16.11 -4.95 -2.60
C LEU A 224 -15.18 -5.69 -1.62
N GLY A 225 -15.71 -6.09 -0.46
CA GLY A 225 -14.91 -6.51 0.67
C GLY A 225 -14.36 -5.33 1.47
N ASN A 226 -13.59 -5.66 2.51
CA ASN A 226 -12.84 -4.71 3.33
C ASN A 226 -11.51 -5.33 3.82
N GLY A 227 -11.03 -6.34 3.09
CA GLY A 227 -9.84 -7.10 3.39
C GLY A 227 -9.97 -8.14 4.50
N SER A 228 -11.14 -8.33 5.12
CA SER A 228 -11.33 -9.40 6.13
C SER A 228 -10.95 -10.80 5.62
N GLY A 229 -10.96 -11.03 4.31
CA GLY A 229 -10.51 -12.28 3.69
C GLY A 229 -8.99 -12.40 3.53
N ILE A 230 -8.21 -11.34 3.76
CA ILE A 230 -6.74 -11.27 3.60
C ILE A 230 -6.31 -11.74 2.19
N VAL A 231 -7.09 -11.37 1.17
CA VAL A 231 -6.90 -11.73 -0.24
C VAL A 231 -7.10 -10.52 -1.12
N ALA A 232 -6.34 -10.46 -2.22
CA ALA A 232 -6.31 -9.29 -3.09
C ALA A 232 -7.70 -8.84 -3.56
N TYR A 233 -8.56 -9.77 -3.97
CA TYR A 233 -9.88 -9.45 -4.50
C TYR A 233 -10.87 -8.92 -3.45
N ASP A 234 -10.65 -9.20 -2.15
CA ASP A 234 -11.47 -8.71 -1.04
C ASP A 234 -10.93 -7.39 -0.45
N THR A 235 -9.72 -6.98 -0.83
CA THR A 235 -9.05 -5.77 -0.31
C THR A 235 -8.97 -4.65 -1.35
N VAL A 236 -8.49 -4.98 -2.55
CA VAL A 236 -8.02 -3.97 -3.52
C VAL A 236 -9.16 -3.16 -4.10
N ALA A 237 -10.29 -3.79 -4.42
CA ALA A 237 -11.44 -3.08 -4.99
C ALA A 237 -11.97 -1.99 -4.05
N PHE A 238 -12.07 -2.29 -2.75
CA PHE A 238 -12.42 -1.30 -1.72
C PHE A 238 -11.38 -0.19 -1.64
N CYS A 239 -10.08 -0.52 -1.62
CA CYS A 239 -9.03 0.48 -1.52
C CYS A 239 -9.04 1.46 -2.71
N LEU A 240 -9.26 0.97 -3.93
CA LEU A 240 -9.35 1.82 -5.11
C LEU A 240 -10.61 2.71 -5.09
N TRP A 241 -11.75 2.15 -4.68
CA TRP A 241 -12.98 2.91 -4.45
C TRP A 241 -12.75 4.04 -3.44
N CYS A 242 -12.18 3.71 -2.28
CA CYS A 242 -11.88 4.69 -1.23
C CYS A 242 -10.92 5.78 -1.74
N ALA A 243 -9.79 5.38 -2.32
CA ALA A 243 -8.77 6.32 -2.77
C ALA A 243 -9.29 7.27 -3.86
N PHE A 244 -9.97 6.76 -4.90
CA PHE A 244 -10.42 7.58 -6.04
C PHE A 244 -11.56 8.53 -5.69
N HIS A 245 -12.34 8.25 -4.64
CA HIS A 245 -13.36 9.17 -4.12
C HIS A 245 -12.83 10.16 -3.06
N HIS A 246 -11.56 10.05 -2.67
CA HIS A 246 -10.93 10.87 -1.63
C HIS A 246 -9.52 11.37 -2.01
N LEU A 247 -9.21 11.54 -3.30
CA LEU A 247 -7.89 12.00 -3.76
C LEU A 247 -7.53 13.41 -3.28
N ASP A 248 -8.49 14.17 -2.77
CA ASP A 248 -8.35 15.51 -2.22
C ASP A 248 -8.21 15.55 -0.69
N SER A 249 -8.46 14.44 0.02
CA SER A 249 -8.48 14.41 1.48
C SER A 249 -7.92 13.09 2.03
N PHE A 250 -6.66 13.14 2.47
CA PHE A 250 -5.97 12.03 3.11
C PHE A 250 -6.66 11.57 4.39
N GLU A 251 -7.10 12.52 5.23
CA GLU A 251 -7.76 12.22 6.50
C GLU A 251 -9.12 11.55 6.29
N ASP A 252 -9.95 12.05 5.35
CA ASP A 252 -11.24 11.42 5.06
C ASP A 252 -11.05 10.01 4.50
N ALA A 253 -10.07 9.80 3.61
CA ALA A 253 -9.76 8.49 3.06
C ALA A 253 -9.42 7.46 4.15
N LEU A 254 -8.57 7.83 5.11
CA LEU A 254 -8.18 6.91 6.19
C LEU A 254 -9.32 6.66 7.19
N TRP A 255 -10.15 7.65 7.49
CA TRP A 255 -11.35 7.42 8.30
C TRP A 255 -12.38 6.55 7.59
N THR A 256 -12.46 6.60 6.25
CA THR A 256 -13.29 5.71 5.44
C THR A 256 -12.80 4.25 5.58
N CYS A 257 -11.49 3.99 5.56
CA CYS A 257 -10.92 2.66 5.84
C CYS A 257 -11.28 2.15 7.24
N VAL A 258 -11.07 2.98 8.27
CA VAL A 258 -11.43 2.61 9.65
C VAL A 258 -12.93 2.33 9.81
N THR A 259 -13.78 3.10 9.13
CA THR A 259 -15.23 2.90 9.16
C THR A 259 -15.65 1.61 8.46
N ALA A 260 -14.93 1.19 7.42
CA ALA A 260 -15.18 -0.07 6.72
C ALA A 260 -14.80 -1.29 7.58
N GLY A 261 -13.83 -1.15 8.49
CA GLY A 261 -13.33 -2.24 9.33
C GLY A 261 -12.57 -3.30 8.51
N GLY A 262 -12.50 -4.52 9.03
CA GLY A 262 -11.81 -5.63 8.37
C GLY A 262 -10.30 -5.58 8.60
N ASP A 263 -9.54 -5.53 7.50
CA ASP A 263 -8.07 -5.46 7.49
C ASP A 263 -7.62 -4.00 7.43
N ILE A 264 -7.80 -3.31 8.57
CA ILE A 264 -7.81 -1.85 8.67
C ILE A 264 -6.42 -1.25 8.40
N ASP A 265 -5.37 -1.82 8.97
CA ASP A 265 -3.97 -1.44 8.70
C ASP A 265 -3.65 -1.59 7.22
N THR A 266 -3.94 -2.75 6.62
CA THR A 266 -3.65 -3.00 5.21
C THR A 266 -4.41 -2.07 4.26
N THR A 267 -5.71 -1.92 4.46
CA THR A 267 -6.52 -1.03 3.62
C THR A 267 -6.09 0.42 3.78
N SER A 268 -5.75 0.85 5.00
CA SER A 268 -5.23 2.19 5.28
C SER A 268 -3.83 2.42 4.68
N ALA A 269 -2.96 1.40 4.69
CA ALA A 269 -1.64 1.47 4.07
C ALA A 269 -1.72 1.67 2.55
N ILE A 270 -2.57 0.87 1.88
CA ILE A 270 -2.80 0.97 0.43
C ILE A 270 -3.37 2.35 0.08
N VAL A 271 -4.46 2.76 0.75
CA VAL A 271 -5.14 4.03 0.48
C VAL A 271 -4.24 5.22 0.79
N GLY A 272 -3.55 5.21 1.93
CA GLY A 272 -2.60 6.25 2.30
C GLY A 272 -1.45 6.37 1.29
N GLY A 273 -0.94 5.25 0.79
CA GLY A 273 0.11 5.22 -0.22
C GLY A 273 -0.32 5.83 -1.56
N ILE A 274 -1.59 5.68 -1.95
CA ILE A 274 -2.17 6.26 -3.18
C ILE A 274 -2.50 7.75 -2.95
N VAL A 275 -3.32 8.07 -1.95
CA VAL A 275 -3.88 9.42 -1.76
C VAL A 275 -2.79 10.45 -1.43
N SER A 276 -1.74 10.07 -0.71
CA SER A 276 -0.60 10.95 -0.43
C SER A 276 0.09 11.49 -1.69
N LEU A 277 0.07 10.74 -2.79
CA LEU A 277 0.63 11.17 -4.08
C LEU A 277 -0.22 12.25 -4.75
N ALA A 278 -1.53 12.28 -4.50
CA ALA A 278 -2.43 13.30 -5.02
C ALA A 278 -2.42 14.58 -4.16
N VAL A 279 -2.53 14.45 -2.83
CA VAL A 279 -2.60 15.62 -1.92
C VAL A 279 -1.23 16.23 -1.61
N GLY A 280 -0.13 15.53 -1.93
CA GLY A 280 1.23 15.95 -1.60
C GLY A 280 1.54 15.89 -0.10
N ARG A 281 2.81 16.17 0.26
CA ARG A 281 3.25 16.15 1.66
C ARG A 281 2.44 17.07 2.59
N PRO A 282 2.03 18.29 2.20
CA PRO A 282 1.21 19.16 3.04
C PRO A 282 -0.18 18.60 3.35
N GLY A 283 -0.71 17.72 2.50
CA GLY A 283 -2.01 17.08 2.71
C GLY A 283 -2.01 15.95 3.73
N ILE A 284 -0.84 15.45 4.15
CA ILE A 284 -0.73 14.48 5.24
C ILE A 284 -0.67 15.22 6.58
N PRO A 285 -1.59 14.97 7.54
CA PRO A 285 -1.59 15.67 8.82
C PRO A 285 -0.26 15.54 9.57
N ARG A 286 0.37 16.67 9.89
CA ARG A 286 1.67 16.70 10.62
C ARG A 286 1.61 16.03 11.98
N ALA A 287 0.45 16.05 12.64
CA ALA A 287 0.25 15.37 13.91
C ALA A 287 0.31 13.84 13.75
N TRP A 288 -0.21 13.31 12.64
CA TRP A 288 -0.24 11.87 12.37
C TRP A 288 1.15 11.35 11.98
N ILE A 289 1.90 12.12 11.20
CA ILE A 289 3.33 11.82 10.92
C ILE A 289 4.13 11.78 12.23
N ARG A 290 3.85 12.67 13.18
CA ARG A 290 4.53 12.70 14.49
C ARG A 290 4.06 11.60 15.44
N ALA A 291 2.84 11.10 15.27
CA ALA A 291 2.29 10.03 16.07
C ALA A 291 2.79 8.66 15.61
N ARG A 292 2.94 8.45 14.29
CA ARG A 292 3.64 7.30 13.70
C ARG A 292 5.06 7.19 14.26
N GLU A 293 5.52 5.99 14.56
CA GLU A 293 6.92 5.77 14.90
C GLU A 293 7.87 6.22 13.77
N ASP A 294 9.11 6.54 14.14
CA ASP A 294 10.13 6.99 13.19
C ASP A 294 10.53 5.83 12.26
N LEU A 295 10.61 6.09 10.94
CA LEU A 295 11.00 5.06 9.97
C LEU A 295 12.52 4.87 9.94
N PRO A 296 13.03 3.63 9.82
CA PRO A 296 14.46 3.34 9.71
C PRO A 296 15.03 3.62 8.30
N ILE A 297 14.62 4.71 7.66
CA ILE A 297 15.13 5.13 6.35
C ILE A 297 15.44 6.62 6.37
N SER A 298 16.60 7.02 5.87
CA SER A 298 16.89 8.43 5.65
C SER A 298 16.06 8.91 4.47
N THR A 299 15.05 9.74 4.74
CA THR A 299 14.44 10.55 3.68
C THR A 299 15.53 11.51 3.19
N GLY A 300 16.16 11.20 2.05
CA GLY A 300 17.30 11.93 1.49
C GLY A 300 17.11 13.44 1.63
N GLY A 301 18.13 14.09 2.19
CA GLY A 301 18.08 15.46 2.70
C GLY A 301 17.38 16.46 1.78
N SER A 302 16.20 16.89 2.21
CA SER A 302 15.83 18.29 2.10
C SER A 302 16.25 18.94 3.41
N THR A 303 17.11 19.94 3.33
CA THR A 303 17.57 20.83 4.40
C THR A 303 16.46 21.63 5.10
N LEU A 304 15.18 21.29 4.88
CA LEU A 304 14.01 21.85 5.57
C LEU A 304 13.58 21.06 6.82
N PHE A 305 14.21 19.93 7.13
CA PHE A 305 13.66 18.98 8.11
C PHE A 305 14.64 18.63 9.24
N ARG A 306 15.01 19.62 10.05
CA ARG A 306 15.35 19.35 11.45
C ARG A 306 14.04 19.39 12.22
N LYS A 307 13.76 18.40 13.07
CA LYS A 307 12.78 18.53 14.16
C LYS A 307 13.13 19.85 14.87
N GLU A 308 12.39 20.92 14.62
CA GLU A 308 12.41 22.10 15.48
C GLU A 308 11.92 21.59 16.83
N ARG A 309 12.90 21.27 17.68
CA ARG A 309 12.67 21.20 19.11
C ARG A 309 12.43 22.65 19.50
N GLU A 310 11.18 23.02 19.72
CA GLU A 310 10.87 24.26 20.42
C GLU A 310 11.49 24.21 21.83
N PRO A 311 11.89 25.38 22.37
CA PRO A 311 12.74 25.50 23.55
C PRO A 311 12.13 24.93 24.85
#